data_AF-A0A106DR65-F1
#
_entry.id   AF-A0A106DR65-F1
#
_cell.length_a   1.000
_cell.length_b   1.000
_cell.length_c   1.000
_cell.angle_alpha   90.00
_cell.angle_beta   90.00
_cell.angle_gamma   90.00
#
_symmetry.space_group_name_H-M   'P 1'
#
loop_
_entity.id
_entity.type
_entity.pdbx_description
1 polymer ?
#
loop_
_entity_poly.entity_id
_entity_poly.type
_entity_poly.pdbx_seq_one_letter_code
_entity_poly.pdbx_strand_id
1 'polypeptide(L)'
;MMASPQIKTCERITDSTLLVQCPAILVLPMLEIVHQRPVSPVFAGYYMRNGDGPGLARVFKVEFHFGRASWCFSVEHSAQIATQYQFGTLRDSITCFEKATYVELPDVPVFDYGIGVYGAKSLSTADNPFALVDGGRYEVHSRARGVRRFVANIRNGRTLLSFITSEGALESRDTYEPHIVLGIEDWKSLTAVQS
;
A
#
# COMPACT_ATOMS: atom_id res chain seq x y z
N MET A 1 31.39 -6.44 -14.62
CA MET A 1 30.08 -6.97 -14.15
C MET A 1 29.71 -6.20 -12.91
N MET A 2 28.69 -5.33 -12.97
CA MET A 2 28.08 -4.83 -11.74
C MET A 2 27.24 -5.96 -11.15
N ALA A 3 27.42 -6.26 -9.87
CA ALA A 3 26.56 -7.22 -9.18
C ALA A 3 25.12 -6.71 -9.23
N SER A 4 24.16 -7.59 -9.53
CA SER A 4 22.74 -7.24 -9.49
C SER A 4 22.39 -6.67 -8.10
N PRO A 5 21.71 -5.52 -8.03
CA PRO A 5 21.37 -4.92 -6.75
C PRO A 5 20.46 -5.85 -5.95
N GLN A 6 20.76 -6.01 -4.66
CA GLN A 6 19.96 -6.85 -3.76
C GLN A 6 18.69 -6.10 -3.34
N ILE A 7 17.56 -6.79 -3.28
CA ILE A 7 16.32 -6.25 -2.70
C ILE A 7 16.33 -6.51 -1.19
N LYS A 8 16.04 -5.48 -0.39
CA LYS A 8 15.90 -5.57 1.06
C LYS A 8 14.60 -4.92 1.51
N THR A 9 13.90 -5.59 2.41
CA THR A 9 12.76 -4.99 3.10
C THR A 9 13.23 -4.02 4.19
N CYS A 10 12.57 -2.89 4.33
CA CYS A 10 12.84 -1.91 5.38
C CYS A 10 11.53 -1.34 5.95
N GLU A 11 11.45 -1.11 7.25
CA GLU A 11 10.24 -0.57 7.90
C GLU A 11 9.95 0.89 7.50
N ARG A 12 10.99 1.65 7.13
CA ARG A 12 10.86 3.04 6.69
C ARG A 12 11.99 3.40 5.74
N ILE A 13 11.65 4.01 4.61
CA ILE A 13 12.62 4.48 3.63
C ILE A 13 12.76 6.00 3.72
N THR A 14 14.00 6.46 3.88
CA THR A 14 14.43 7.86 3.80
C THR A 14 15.65 7.99 2.90
N ASP A 15 15.97 9.19 2.42
CA ASP A 15 17.17 9.42 1.61
C ASP A 15 18.44 8.94 2.34
N SER A 16 18.54 9.16 3.67
CA SER A 16 19.64 8.65 4.49
C SER A 16 19.73 7.12 4.51
N THR A 17 18.60 6.42 4.61
CA THR A 17 18.62 4.93 4.58
C THR A 17 19.07 4.39 3.22
N LEU A 18 18.70 5.07 2.13
CA LEU A 18 19.11 4.70 0.77
C LEU A 18 20.62 4.86 0.59
N LEU A 19 21.20 5.94 1.11
CA LEU A 19 22.64 6.18 1.07
C LEU A 19 23.45 5.10 1.80
N VAL A 20 22.96 4.63 2.96
CA VAL A 20 23.63 3.62 3.80
C VAL A 20 23.54 2.23 3.19
N GLN A 21 22.40 1.88 2.58
CA GLN A 21 22.15 0.53 2.08
C GLN A 21 22.58 0.33 0.62
N CYS A 22 23.11 1.35 -0.05
CA CYS A 22 23.60 1.28 -1.43
C CYS A 22 24.63 0.13 -1.62
N PRO A 23 24.52 -0.70 -2.68
CA PRO A 23 23.61 -0.61 -3.82
C PRO A 23 22.37 -1.51 -3.68
N ALA A 24 21.70 -1.55 -2.52
CA ALA A 24 20.46 -2.29 -2.36
C ALA A 24 19.23 -1.46 -2.78
N ILE A 25 18.25 -2.14 -3.35
CA ILE A 25 16.89 -1.63 -3.51
C ILE A 25 16.17 -1.84 -2.18
N LEU A 26 15.66 -0.75 -1.61
CA LEU A 26 14.82 -0.81 -0.42
C LEU A 26 13.36 -0.80 -0.84
N VAL A 27 12.58 -1.71 -0.25
CA VAL A 27 11.14 -1.79 -0.45
C VAL A 27 10.47 -1.92 0.91
N LEU A 28 9.30 -1.30 1.09
CA LEU A 28 8.52 -1.56 2.30
C LEU A 28 8.00 -3.00 2.29
N PRO A 29 7.97 -3.69 3.44
CA PRO A 29 7.34 -5.00 3.55
C PRO A 29 5.80 -4.92 3.43
N MET A 30 5.24 -3.73 3.65
CA MET A 30 3.82 -3.43 3.61
C MET A 30 3.62 -1.92 3.38
N LEU A 31 2.58 -1.54 2.64
CA LEU A 31 2.19 -0.15 2.45
C LEU A 31 0.84 0.12 3.14
N GLU A 32 0.84 0.96 4.17
CA GLU A 32 -0.38 1.33 4.90
C GLU A 32 -0.91 2.68 4.41
N ILE A 33 -2.22 2.77 4.13
CA ILE A 33 -2.92 3.95 3.63
C ILE A 33 -4.03 4.33 4.63
N VAL A 34 -3.88 5.49 5.26
CA VAL A 34 -4.81 6.09 6.22
C VAL A 34 -5.42 7.34 5.59
N HIS A 35 -6.74 7.42 5.49
CA HIS A 35 -7.45 8.55 4.88
C HIS A 35 -6.97 8.90 3.46
N GLN A 36 -6.80 7.88 2.60
CA GLN A 36 -6.29 8.03 1.23
C GLN A 36 -4.84 8.53 1.13
N ARG A 37 -4.08 8.46 2.22
CA ARG A 37 -2.68 8.87 2.29
C ARG A 37 -1.82 7.77 2.88
N PRO A 38 -0.65 7.44 2.29
CA PRO A 38 0.20 6.44 2.88
C PRO A 38 0.87 6.93 4.16
N VAL A 39 1.05 6.03 5.13
CA VAL A 39 1.77 6.30 6.38
C VAL A 39 3.24 6.58 6.11
N SER A 40 3.86 5.83 5.19
CA SER A 40 5.19 6.12 4.66
C SER A 40 5.08 6.70 3.26
N PRO A 41 5.63 7.91 3.01
CA PRO A 41 5.53 8.53 1.70
C PRO A 41 6.34 7.79 0.63
N VAL A 42 7.44 7.12 1.00
CA VAL A 42 8.27 6.36 0.06
C VAL A 42 7.97 4.87 0.21
N PHE A 43 7.61 4.23 -0.90
CA PHE A 43 7.29 2.80 -1.00
C PHE A 43 8.52 1.97 -1.38
N ALA A 44 9.27 2.44 -2.37
CA ALA A 44 10.50 1.81 -2.83
C ALA A 44 11.52 2.87 -3.17
N GLY A 45 12.81 2.56 -2.99
CA GLY A 45 13.88 3.47 -3.33
C GLY A 45 15.19 2.76 -3.65
N TYR A 46 16.00 3.42 -4.47
CA TYR A 46 17.32 2.93 -4.85
C TYR A 46 18.29 4.09 -5.04
N TYR A 47 19.44 4.01 -4.37
CA TYR A 47 20.54 4.94 -4.56
C TYR A 47 21.66 4.28 -5.35
N MET A 48 22.07 4.94 -6.43
CA MET A 48 23.12 4.45 -7.33
C MET A 48 24.24 5.49 -7.41
N ARG A 49 25.43 5.13 -6.91
CA ARG A 49 26.61 6.03 -6.87
C ARG A 49 27.17 6.33 -8.26
N ASN A 50 27.20 5.33 -9.13
CA ASN A 50 27.68 5.42 -10.52
C ASN A 50 26.69 4.66 -11.41
N GLY A 51 25.92 5.36 -12.25
CA GLY A 51 25.21 4.70 -13.34
C GLY A 51 26.16 4.28 -14.46
N ASP A 52 25.62 3.78 -15.58
CA ASP A 52 26.37 3.35 -16.78
C ASP A 52 27.05 4.51 -17.56
N GLY A 53 27.49 5.58 -16.90
CA GLY A 53 28.17 6.72 -17.52
C GLY A 53 28.80 7.71 -16.52
N PRO A 54 29.53 8.74 -16.99
CA PRO A 54 30.16 9.74 -16.15
C PRO A 54 29.07 10.70 -15.64
N GLY A 55 28.42 10.36 -14.54
CA GLY A 55 27.25 11.12 -14.10
C GLY A 55 26.89 10.88 -12.65
N LEU A 56 26.76 11.99 -11.94
CA LEU A 56 26.36 12.16 -10.54
C LEU A 56 25.41 11.08 -10.01
N ALA A 57 25.56 10.75 -8.72
CA ALA A 57 24.71 9.78 -8.05
C ALA A 57 23.22 10.08 -8.26
N ARG A 58 22.45 9.02 -8.50
CA ARG A 58 21.01 9.08 -8.78
C ARG A 58 20.23 8.41 -7.66
N VAL A 59 19.12 9.02 -7.29
CA VAL A 59 18.14 8.45 -6.37
C VAL A 59 16.87 8.19 -7.18
N PHE A 60 16.40 6.96 -7.17
CA PHE A 60 15.13 6.53 -7.76
C PHE A 60 14.15 6.28 -6.62
N LYS A 61 12.95 6.84 -6.68
CA LYS A 61 11.91 6.61 -5.65
C LYS A 61 10.55 6.36 -6.28
N VAL A 62 9.78 5.48 -5.64
CA VAL A 62 8.32 5.42 -5.75
C VAL A 62 7.77 6.07 -4.50
N GLU A 63 7.16 7.25 -4.63
CA GLU A 63 6.72 8.04 -3.50
C GLU A 63 5.33 8.67 -3.70
N PHE A 64 4.67 9.05 -2.62
CA PHE A 64 3.39 9.72 -2.65
C PHE A 64 3.57 11.23 -2.51
N HIS A 65 3.17 11.97 -3.54
CA HIS A 65 3.27 13.41 -3.56
C HIS A 65 2.02 14.04 -2.91
N PHE A 66 2.14 14.44 -1.65
CA PHE A 66 1.01 14.99 -0.86
C PHE A 66 0.31 16.19 -1.50
N GLY A 67 1.05 17.11 -2.12
CA GLY A 67 0.46 18.30 -2.74
C GLY A 67 -0.44 18.00 -3.95
N ARG A 68 -0.30 16.82 -4.56
CA ARG A 68 -1.10 16.36 -5.71
C ARG A 68 -1.97 15.15 -5.37
N ALA A 69 -1.87 14.63 -4.15
CA ALA A 69 -2.53 13.41 -3.69
C ALA A 69 -2.40 12.24 -4.70
N SER A 70 -1.19 12.02 -5.22
CA SER A 70 -0.91 11.02 -6.26
C SER A 70 0.46 10.37 -6.04
N TRP A 71 0.57 9.10 -6.44
CA TRP A 71 1.85 8.41 -6.50
C TRP A 71 2.70 8.96 -7.64
N CYS A 72 4.00 9.00 -7.43
CA CYS A 72 4.96 9.32 -8.47
C CYS A 72 6.19 8.44 -8.41
N PHE A 73 6.77 8.24 -9.59
CA PHE A 73 8.15 7.85 -9.74
C PHE A 73 9.00 9.12 -9.90
N SER A 74 10.05 9.24 -9.09
CA SER A 74 10.99 10.36 -9.15
C SER A 74 12.43 9.89 -9.37
N VAL A 75 13.17 10.71 -10.12
CA VAL A 75 14.62 10.57 -10.30
C VAL A 75 15.28 11.88 -9.88
N GLU A 76 16.13 11.80 -8.88
CA GLU A 76 16.89 12.92 -8.33
C GLU A 76 18.38 12.72 -8.59
N HIS A 77 19.06 13.76 -9.05
CA HIS A 77 20.51 13.81 -9.07
C HIS A 77 20.98 14.44 -7.75
N SER A 78 22.00 13.85 -7.11
CA SER A 78 22.45 14.22 -5.76
C SER A 78 22.93 15.67 -5.57
N ALA A 79 22.80 16.53 -6.59
CA ALA A 79 23.22 17.92 -6.57
C ALA A 79 22.10 18.95 -6.85
N GLN A 80 20.86 18.57 -7.21
CA GLN A 80 19.78 19.54 -7.46
C GLN A 80 18.40 18.86 -7.53
N ILE A 81 17.39 19.59 -7.03
CA ILE A 81 15.92 19.44 -7.17
C ILE A 81 15.50 18.33 -8.14
N ALA A 82 14.62 17.42 -7.71
CA ALA A 82 14.08 16.34 -8.51
C ALA A 82 13.82 16.73 -9.97
N THR A 83 14.54 16.07 -10.86
CA THR A 83 14.65 16.42 -12.28
C THR A 83 13.56 15.77 -13.12
N GLN A 84 12.91 14.72 -12.60
CA GLN A 84 11.81 14.06 -13.27
C GLN A 84 10.79 13.58 -12.24
N TYR A 85 9.52 13.90 -12.50
CA TYR A 85 8.37 13.32 -11.82
C TYR A 85 7.44 12.71 -12.86
N GLN A 86 7.08 11.45 -12.66
CA GLN A 86 6.00 10.80 -13.41
C GLN A 86 4.89 10.46 -12.42
N PHE A 87 3.78 11.20 -12.49
CA PHE A 87 2.62 11.01 -11.62
C PHE A 87 1.67 9.97 -12.22
N GLY A 88 1.03 9.16 -11.36
CA GLY A 88 0.08 8.15 -11.80
C GLY A 88 -0.48 7.34 -10.64
N THR A 89 -0.88 6.11 -10.94
CA THR A 89 -1.21 5.13 -9.91
C THR A 89 0.07 4.61 -9.25
N LEU A 90 -0.06 3.93 -8.10
CA LEU A 90 1.05 3.21 -7.48
C LEU A 90 1.66 2.20 -8.47
N ARG A 91 0.82 1.48 -9.21
CA ARG A 91 1.23 0.48 -10.22
C ARG A 91 2.06 1.11 -11.34
N ASP A 92 1.63 2.24 -11.88
CA ASP A 92 2.37 2.94 -12.93
C ASP A 92 3.74 3.39 -12.42
N SER A 93 3.77 3.90 -11.19
CA SER A 93 5.00 4.37 -10.55
C SER A 93 5.99 3.22 -10.29
N ILE A 94 5.51 2.07 -9.83
CA ILE A 94 6.28 0.82 -9.71
C ILE A 94 6.82 0.42 -11.09
N THR A 95 5.96 0.37 -12.11
CA THR A 95 6.36 -0.02 -13.47
C THR A 95 7.48 0.89 -14.01
N CYS A 96 7.41 2.19 -13.77
CA CYS A 96 8.46 3.12 -14.16
C CYS A 96 9.76 2.91 -13.39
N PHE A 97 9.68 2.61 -12.09
CA PHE A 97 10.82 2.28 -11.26
C PHE A 97 11.52 1.00 -11.74
N GLU A 98 10.77 -0.08 -11.99
CA GLU A 98 11.31 -1.36 -12.45
C GLU A 98 11.99 -1.23 -13.81
N LYS A 99 11.39 -0.45 -14.73
CA LYS A 99 12.01 -0.13 -16.03
C LYS A 99 13.29 0.69 -15.90
N ALA A 100 13.34 1.64 -14.99
CA ALA A 100 14.50 2.51 -14.80
C ALA A 100 15.66 1.80 -14.09
N THR A 101 15.36 0.85 -13.20
CA THR A 101 16.34 0.14 -12.37
C THR A 101 16.67 -1.28 -12.87
N TYR A 102 15.90 -1.80 -13.83
CA TYR A 102 15.96 -3.17 -14.34
C TYR A 102 15.77 -4.24 -13.26
N VAL A 103 15.04 -3.92 -12.19
CA VAL A 103 14.72 -4.85 -11.11
C VAL A 103 13.23 -4.89 -10.88
N GLU A 104 12.68 -6.10 -10.84
CA GLU A 104 11.29 -6.35 -10.46
C GLU A 104 11.15 -6.28 -8.94
N LEU A 105 10.18 -5.49 -8.46
CA LEU A 105 9.87 -5.41 -7.03
C LEU A 105 9.01 -6.61 -6.61
N PRO A 106 9.18 -7.11 -5.38
CA PRO A 106 8.31 -8.14 -4.83
C PRO A 106 6.87 -7.61 -4.70
N ASP A 107 5.91 -8.52 -4.70
CA ASP A 107 4.53 -8.16 -4.40
C ASP A 107 4.42 -7.75 -2.92
N VAL A 108 4.06 -6.48 -2.71
CA VAL A 108 3.90 -5.91 -1.37
C VAL A 108 2.41 -5.74 -1.06
N PRO A 109 1.95 -6.18 0.13
CA PRO A 109 0.60 -5.88 0.61
C PRO A 109 0.40 -4.37 0.81
N VAL A 110 -0.72 -3.85 0.32
CA VAL A 110 -1.19 -2.47 0.54
C VAL A 110 -2.49 -2.51 1.33
N PHE A 111 -2.55 -1.87 2.49
CA PHE A 111 -3.72 -1.82 3.36
C PHE A 111 -4.34 -0.43 3.28
N ASP A 112 -5.58 -0.32 2.80
CA ASP A 112 -6.37 0.93 2.86
C ASP A 112 -7.49 0.77 3.89
N TYR A 113 -7.53 1.64 4.89
CA TYR A 113 -8.57 1.55 5.92
C TYR A 113 -9.95 1.81 5.32
N GLY A 114 -10.74 0.73 5.17
CA GLY A 114 -12.07 0.74 4.57
C GLY A 114 -12.15 0.08 3.20
N ILE A 115 -11.03 -0.20 2.52
CA ILE A 115 -11.02 -0.91 1.25
C ILE A 115 -9.94 -1.99 1.36
N GLY A 116 -10.33 -3.26 1.41
CA GLY A 116 -9.47 -4.38 1.80
C GLY A 116 -8.11 -4.47 1.09
N VAL A 117 -7.24 -5.35 1.59
CA VAL A 117 -5.82 -5.48 1.19
C VAL A 117 -5.62 -5.61 -0.32
N TYR A 118 -4.78 -4.78 -0.92
CA TYR A 118 -4.34 -4.89 -2.31
C TYR A 118 -2.96 -5.55 -2.40
N GLY A 119 -2.77 -6.53 -3.29
CA GLY A 119 -1.44 -6.90 -3.77
C GLY A 119 -1.04 -5.97 -4.92
N ALA A 120 0.15 -5.38 -4.86
CA ALA A 120 0.59 -4.25 -5.70
C ALA A 120 0.63 -4.46 -7.24
N LYS A 121 0.06 -5.52 -7.82
CA LYS A 121 0.02 -5.74 -9.28
C LYS A 121 -1.36 -5.89 -9.92
N SER A 122 -2.48 -5.94 -9.18
CA SER A 122 -3.79 -6.15 -9.84
C SER A 122 -4.94 -5.19 -9.48
N LEU A 123 -5.81 -4.99 -10.48
CA LEU A 123 -6.92 -4.04 -10.52
C LEU A 123 -8.31 -4.71 -10.60
N SER A 124 -8.41 -6.05 -10.51
CA SER A 124 -9.69 -6.74 -10.60
C SER A 124 -10.15 -7.31 -9.24
N THR A 125 -11.47 -7.46 -9.08
CA THR A 125 -12.10 -8.19 -7.96
C THR A 125 -11.79 -9.69 -7.98
N ALA A 126 -11.26 -10.24 -9.09
CA ALA A 126 -10.74 -11.61 -9.13
C ALA A 126 -9.37 -11.72 -8.42
N ASP A 127 -8.72 -10.60 -8.10
CA ASP A 127 -7.35 -10.54 -7.59
C ASP A 127 -7.23 -9.96 -6.17
N ASN A 128 -8.36 -9.59 -5.56
CA ASN A 128 -8.43 -9.19 -4.16
C ASN A 128 -9.47 -10.07 -3.42
N PRO A 129 -9.03 -11.14 -2.73
CA PRO A 129 -9.94 -12.02 -1.99
C PRO A 129 -10.62 -11.33 -0.80
N PHE A 130 -10.21 -10.10 -0.45
CA PHE A 130 -10.75 -9.29 0.62
C PHE A 130 -11.53 -8.07 0.12
N ALA A 131 -11.77 -7.96 -1.20
CA ALA A 131 -12.60 -6.91 -1.77
C ALA A 131 -14.04 -7.07 -1.27
N LEU A 132 -14.53 -6.04 -0.59
CA LEU A 132 -15.91 -6.00 -0.15
C LEU A 132 -16.81 -5.61 -1.32
N VAL A 133 -17.99 -6.22 -1.38
CA VAL A 133 -19.04 -5.95 -2.36
C VAL A 133 -20.11 -5.08 -1.70
N ASP A 134 -20.66 -4.12 -2.43
CA ASP A 134 -21.76 -3.31 -1.92
C ASP A 134 -22.96 -4.19 -1.56
N GLY A 135 -23.49 -4.03 -0.34
CA GLY A 135 -24.53 -4.88 0.23
C GLY A 135 -24.05 -6.26 0.71
N GLY A 136 -22.76 -6.59 0.51
CA GLY A 136 -22.18 -7.86 0.94
C GLY A 136 -22.16 -8.01 2.46
N ARG A 137 -22.36 -9.24 2.92
CA ARG A 137 -22.34 -9.62 4.35
C ARG A 137 -21.07 -10.39 4.66
N TYR A 138 -20.43 -10.02 5.75
CA TYR A 138 -19.13 -10.57 6.12
C TYR A 138 -19.07 -10.85 7.62
N GLU A 139 -18.24 -11.82 7.97
CA GLU A 139 -17.85 -12.06 9.35
C GLU A 139 -16.33 -12.14 9.50
N VAL A 140 -15.86 -11.70 10.66
CA VAL A 140 -14.45 -11.74 11.07
C VAL A 140 -14.37 -12.35 12.46
N HIS A 141 -13.27 -13.03 12.74
CA HIS A 141 -13.05 -13.77 13.97
C HIS A 141 -11.94 -13.10 14.77
N SER A 142 -12.33 -12.37 15.82
CA SER A 142 -11.41 -11.66 16.69
C SER A 142 -11.08 -12.51 17.92
N ARG A 143 -9.80 -12.69 18.24
CA ARG A 143 -9.39 -13.41 19.47
C ARG A 143 -9.87 -12.74 20.75
N ALA A 144 -9.93 -11.41 20.77
CA ALA A 144 -10.30 -10.65 21.97
C ALA A 144 -11.82 -10.44 22.09
N ARG A 145 -12.56 -10.47 20.98
CA ARG A 145 -13.96 -10.02 20.91
C ARG A 145 -14.92 -11.04 20.32
N GLY A 146 -14.44 -12.23 19.94
CA GLY A 146 -15.25 -13.27 19.29
C GLY A 146 -15.57 -12.93 17.84
N VAL A 147 -16.67 -13.48 17.34
CA VAL A 147 -17.12 -13.26 15.96
C VAL A 147 -17.84 -11.92 15.83
N ARG A 148 -17.46 -11.11 14.83
CA ARG A 148 -18.18 -9.88 14.47
C ARG A 148 -18.67 -9.98 13.04
N ARG A 149 -19.91 -9.52 12.81
CA ARG A 149 -20.54 -9.53 11.48
C ARG A 149 -20.84 -8.10 11.04
N PHE A 150 -20.74 -7.84 9.74
CA PHE A 150 -21.08 -6.53 9.19
C PHE A 150 -21.56 -6.60 7.75
N VAL A 151 -22.25 -5.54 7.33
CA VAL A 151 -22.62 -5.26 5.94
C VAL A 151 -21.70 -4.17 5.41
N ALA A 152 -21.11 -4.40 4.23
CA ALA A 152 -20.38 -3.37 3.52
C ALA A 152 -21.35 -2.53 2.67
N ASN A 153 -21.30 -1.21 2.83
CA ASN A 153 -22.07 -0.26 2.04
C ASN A 153 -21.08 0.65 1.30
N ILE A 154 -20.98 0.52 -0.01
CA ILE A 154 -20.02 1.25 -0.83
C ILE A 154 -20.74 2.33 -1.61
N ARG A 155 -20.42 3.60 -1.31
CA ARG A 155 -20.99 4.76 -2.01
C ARG A 155 -19.90 5.75 -2.38
N ASN A 156 -19.90 6.21 -3.63
CA ASN A 156 -18.92 7.19 -4.13
C ASN A 156 -17.45 6.81 -3.82
N GLY A 157 -17.11 5.52 -3.94
CA GLY A 157 -15.76 5.02 -3.63
C GLY A 157 -15.40 5.01 -2.14
N ARG A 158 -16.37 5.23 -1.24
CA ARG A 158 -16.20 5.08 0.20
C ARG A 158 -16.94 3.84 0.68
N THR A 159 -16.24 3.01 1.45
CA THR A 159 -16.85 1.87 2.11
C THR A 159 -17.25 2.24 3.53
N LEU A 160 -18.51 1.99 3.86
CA LEU A 160 -19.05 2.08 5.20
C LEU A 160 -19.39 0.68 5.70
N LEU A 161 -18.82 0.29 6.84
CA LEU A 161 -19.18 -0.97 7.49
C LEU A 161 -20.30 -0.70 8.50
N SER A 162 -21.37 -1.48 8.42
CA SER A 162 -22.47 -1.45 9.39
C SER A 162 -22.52 -2.78 10.11
N PHE A 163 -22.19 -2.81 11.39
CA PHE A 163 -22.17 -4.05 12.16
C PHE A 163 -23.58 -4.58 12.37
N ILE A 164 -23.69 -5.90 12.36
CA ILE A 164 -24.95 -6.61 12.53
C ILE A 164 -24.83 -7.65 13.64
N THR A 165 -25.92 -7.87 14.35
CA THR A 165 -26.02 -8.91 15.38
C THR A 165 -26.00 -10.30 14.74
N SER A 166 -25.94 -11.34 15.58
CA SER A 166 -26.07 -12.74 15.15
C SER A 166 -27.34 -13.00 14.32
N GLU A 167 -28.41 -12.27 14.61
CA GLU A 167 -29.72 -12.34 13.95
C GLU A 167 -29.80 -11.44 12.69
N GLY A 168 -28.75 -10.70 12.37
CA GLY A 168 -28.67 -9.85 11.19
C GLY A 168 -29.27 -8.44 11.35
N ALA A 169 -29.66 -8.06 12.57
CA ALA A 169 -30.14 -6.70 12.85
C ALA A 169 -28.96 -5.71 12.91
N LEU A 170 -29.15 -4.49 12.42
CA LEU A 170 -28.13 -3.44 12.52
C LEU A 170 -27.89 -3.07 13.99
N GLU A 171 -26.63 -3.13 14.42
CA GLU A 171 -26.23 -2.61 15.72
C GLU A 171 -26.29 -1.06 15.72
N SER A 172 -26.62 -0.45 16.86
CA SER A 172 -26.71 1.01 16.97
C SER A 172 -25.37 1.70 16.64
N ARG A 173 -25.40 2.77 15.85
CA ARG A 173 -24.20 3.53 15.47
C ARG A 173 -23.48 4.17 16.65
N ASP A 174 -24.17 4.38 17.77
CA ASP A 174 -23.59 4.97 18.98
C ASP A 174 -22.66 4.01 19.72
N THR A 175 -22.53 2.75 19.25
CA THR A 175 -21.79 1.69 19.94
C THR A 175 -20.39 1.41 19.39
N TYR A 176 -19.95 2.06 18.29
CA TYR A 176 -18.62 1.75 17.73
C TYR A 176 -18.01 2.80 16.77
N GLU A 177 -16.69 3.00 16.88
CA GLU A 177 -15.87 3.72 15.91
C GLU A 177 -15.20 2.74 14.92
N PRO A 178 -15.46 2.81 13.60
CA PRO A 178 -15.10 1.76 12.64
C PRO A 178 -13.61 1.40 12.56
N HIS A 179 -12.72 2.38 12.80
CA HIS A 179 -11.27 2.20 12.77
C HIS A 179 -10.70 1.55 14.05
N ILE A 180 -11.49 1.50 15.12
CA ILE A 180 -11.14 0.88 16.41
C ILE A 180 -11.59 -0.60 16.47
N VAL A 181 -12.52 -1.00 15.59
CA VAL A 181 -13.24 -2.28 15.73
C VAL A 181 -12.56 -3.41 14.97
N LEU A 182 -11.99 -3.16 13.78
CA LEU A 182 -11.35 -4.19 12.94
C LEU A 182 -9.85 -3.94 12.78
N GLY A 183 -9.05 -4.73 13.47
CA GLY A 183 -7.60 -4.77 13.33
C GLY A 183 -7.14 -5.71 12.21
N ILE A 184 -5.82 -5.76 11.98
CA ILE A 184 -5.22 -6.56 10.90
C ILE A 184 -5.58 -8.05 10.95
N GLU A 185 -5.67 -8.63 12.14
CA GLU A 185 -6.02 -10.05 12.31
C GLU A 185 -7.50 -10.32 12.02
N ASP A 186 -8.38 -9.33 12.23
CA ASP A 186 -9.78 -9.45 11.88
C ASP A 186 -9.93 -9.50 10.35
N TRP A 187 -9.20 -8.65 9.62
CA TRP A 187 -9.20 -8.69 8.15
C TRP A 187 -8.65 -9.99 7.57
N LYS A 188 -7.66 -10.62 8.21
CA LYS A 188 -7.14 -11.94 7.78
C LYS A 188 -8.14 -13.08 7.95
N SER A 189 -9.11 -12.93 8.86
CA SER A 189 -10.16 -13.92 9.13
C SER A 189 -11.49 -13.60 8.43
N LEU A 190 -11.48 -12.60 7.54
CA LEU A 190 -12.67 -12.18 6.80
C LEU A 190 -13.23 -13.33 5.96
N THR A 191 -14.50 -13.62 6.17
CA THR A 191 -15.25 -14.60 5.38
C THR A 191 -16.58 -14.00 4.92
N ALA A 192 -16.95 -14.30 3.68
CA ALA A 192 -18.26 -13.92 3.15
C ALA A 192 -19.34 -14.83 3.75
N VAL A 193 -20.43 -14.23 4.21
CA VAL A 193 -21.58 -14.97 4.76
C VAL A 193 -22.62 -15.09 3.66
N GLN A 194 -22.92 -16.33 3.25
CA GLN A 194 -24.02 -16.59 2.33
C GLN A 194 -25.35 -16.40 3.06
N SER A 195 -26.24 -15.60 2.47
CA SER A 195 -27.61 -15.41 2.92
C SER A 195 -28.49 -16.63 2.64
#